data_AF-A0A154NA87-F1
#
_entry.id   AF-A0A154NA87-F1
#
_cell.length_a   1.000
_cell.length_b   1.000
_cell.length_c   1.000
_cell.angle_alpha   90.00
_cell.angle_beta   90.00
_cell.angle_gamma   90.00
#
_symmetry.space_group_name_H-M   'P 1'
#
loop_
_entity.id
_entity.type
_entity.pdbx_description
1 polymer ?
#
loop_
_entity_poly.entity_id
_entity_poly.type
_entity_poly.pdbx_seq_one_letter_code
_entity_poly.pdbx_strand_id
1 'polypeptide(L)'
;MATDARRALMGSPWPARAAEMAAIFMVGDGLIGLAQPDRHVDLWKDTALGAERVVRPFVGHPVRRRVYAVAQIAAGLWLASRQRPKPIRD
;
A
#
# COMPACT_ATOMS: atom_id res chain seq x y z
N MET A 1 21.18 -8.79 26.83
CA MET A 1 19.73 -8.78 26.54
C MET A 1 19.30 -7.71 25.55
N ALA A 2 19.54 -6.41 25.77
CA ALA A 2 19.12 -5.34 24.83
C ALA A 2 19.79 -5.41 23.43
N THR A 3 20.99 -5.97 23.36
CA THR A 3 21.80 -6.08 22.13
C THR A 3 21.30 -7.18 21.17
N ASP A 4 20.63 -8.23 21.68
CA ASP A 4 20.14 -9.35 20.87
C ASP A 4 18.82 -9.04 20.18
N ALA A 5 17.90 -8.32 20.83
CA ALA A 5 16.64 -7.89 20.21
C ALA A 5 16.88 -6.96 19.02
N ARG A 6 17.86 -6.05 19.15
CA ARG A 6 18.26 -5.12 18.09
C ARG A 6 18.93 -5.85 16.91
N ARG A 7 19.72 -6.89 17.20
CA ARG A 7 20.35 -7.77 16.19
C ARG A 7 19.32 -8.69 15.50
N ALA A 8 18.34 -9.20 16.23
CA ALA A 8 17.23 -10.01 15.69
C ALA A 8 16.33 -9.19 14.75
N LEU A 9 16.05 -7.92 15.08
CA LEU A 9 15.33 -7.00 14.18
C LEU A 9 16.11 -6.67 12.91
N MET A 10 17.44 -6.51 13.00
CA MET A 10 18.31 -6.27 11.82
C MET A 10 18.50 -7.50 10.92
N GLY A 11 18.20 -8.72 11.41
CA GLY A 11 18.21 -9.96 10.63
C GLY A 11 16.82 -10.49 10.25
N SER A 12 15.75 -9.81 10.67
CA SER A 12 14.36 -10.27 10.51
C SER A 12 13.88 -10.09 9.07
N PRO A 13 13.23 -11.09 8.44
CA PRO A 13 12.64 -10.95 7.10
C PRO A 13 11.34 -10.14 7.12
N TRP A 14 10.81 -9.81 8.31
CA TRP A 14 9.52 -9.14 8.46
C TRP A 14 9.43 -7.76 7.81
N PRO A 15 10.43 -6.87 7.90
CA PRO A 15 10.37 -5.57 7.22
C PRO A 15 10.28 -5.70 5.70
N ALA A 16 11.02 -6.65 5.10
CA ALA A 16 10.92 -6.91 3.67
C ALA A 16 9.53 -7.44 3.29
N ARG A 17 9.00 -8.40 4.06
CA ARG A 17 7.64 -8.91 3.84
C ARG A 17 6.58 -7.83 4.02
N ALA A 18 6.73 -6.95 4.99
CA ALA A 18 5.82 -5.82 5.20
C ALA A 18 5.87 -4.82 4.05
N ALA A 19 7.08 -4.53 3.52
CA ALA A 19 7.23 -3.70 2.33
C ALA A 19 6.57 -4.35 1.09
N GLU A 20 6.70 -5.66 0.92
CA GLU A 20 6.03 -6.40 -0.15
C GLU A 20 4.51 -6.34 -0.02
N MET A 21 3.99 -6.58 1.20
CA MET A 21 2.55 -6.45 1.45
C MET A 21 2.06 -5.03 1.15
N ALA A 22 2.79 -4.01 1.59
CA ALA A 22 2.46 -2.62 1.30
C ALA A 22 2.43 -2.34 -0.22
N ALA A 23 3.42 -2.83 -0.97
CA ALA A 23 3.46 -2.70 -2.43
C ALA A 23 2.24 -3.35 -3.10
N ILE A 24 1.88 -4.57 -2.68
CA ILE A 24 0.69 -5.28 -3.19
C ILE A 24 -0.58 -4.49 -2.89
N PHE A 25 -0.75 -4.00 -1.67
CA PHE A 25 -1.91 -3.20 -1.28
C PHE A 25 -1.99 -1.90 -2.10
N MET A 26 -0.87 -1.20 -2.31
CA MET A 26 -0.85 0.03 -3.12
C MET A 26 -1.25 -0.22 -4.57
N VAL A 27 -0.73 -1.28 -5.20
CA VAL A 27 -1.07 -1.64 -6.57
C VAL A 27 -2.53 -2.09 -6.66
N GLY A 28 -2.99 -2.96 -5.76
CA GLY A 28 -4.37 -3.44 -5.73
C GLY A 28 -5.39 -2.34 -5.50
N ASP A 29 -5.15 -1.48 -4.50
CA ASP A 29 -6.00 -0.33 -4.19
C ASP A 29 -6.03 0.69 -5.36
N GLY A 30 -4.86 0.93 -5.96
CA GLY A 30 -4.75 1.77 -7.14
C GLY A 30 -5.53 1.21 -8.34
N LEU A 31 -5.42 -0.08 -8.64
CA LEU A 31 -6.17 -0.71 -9.74
C LEU A 31 -7.68 -0.59 -9.52
N ILE A 32 -8.17 -0.84 -8.30
CA ILE A 32 -9.58 -0.69 -7.96
C ILE A 32 -10.02 0.78 -8.09
N GLY A 33 -9.25 1.72 -7.54
CA GLY A 33 -9.53 3.15 -7.61
C GLY A 33 -9.45 3.74 -9.02
N LEU A 34 -8.67 3.12 -9.92
CA LEU A 34 -8.58 3.52 -11.32
C LEU A 34 -9.79 3.03 -12.13
N ALA A 35 -10.13 1.74 -11.98
CA ALA A 35 -11.18 1.09 -12.74
C ALA A 35 -12.60 1.46 -12.22
N GLN A 36 -12.76 1.59 -10.91
CA GLN A 36 -14.06 1.75 -10.25
C GLN A 36 -14.02 2.87 -9.20
N PRO A 37 -13.64 4.12 -9.54
CA PRO A 37 -13.38 5.19 -8.58
C PRO A 37 -14.60 5.51 -7.69
N ASP A 38 -15.78 5.66 -8.28
CA ASP A 38 -16.98 6.08 -7.53
C ASP A 38 -17.44 4.97 -6.57
N ARG A 39 -17.62 3.74 -7.07
CA ARG A 39 -17.94 2.57 -6.22
C ARG A 39 -16.94 2.39 -5.08
N HIS A 40 -15.64 2.51 -5.40
CA HIS A 40 -14.59 2.34 -4.41
C HIS A 40 -14.69 3.40 -3.32
N VAL A 41 -14.82 4.69 -3.67
CA VAL A 41 -14.99 5.76 -2.67
C VAL A 41 -16.30 5.60 -1.88
N ASP A 42 -17.37 5.20 -2.54
CA ASP A 42 -18.70 5.04 -1.91
C ASP A 42 -18.74 3.96 -0.83
N LEU A 43 -17.93 2.91 -0.93
CA LEU A 43 -17.83 1.88 0.10
C LEU A 43 -17.13 2.36 1.38
N TRP A 44 -16.35 3.44 1.32
CA TRP A 44 -15.50 3.91 2.41
C TRP A 44 -15.88 5.29 2.93
N LYS A 45 -16.78 6.01 2.25
CA LYS A 45 -17.12 7.39 2.61
C LYS A 45 -18.02 7.48 3.84
N ASP A 46 -18.69 6.40 4.22
CA ASP A 46 -19.63 6.34 5.34
C ASP A 46 -19.40 5.07 6.20
N THR A 47 -19.49 5.19 7.53
CA THR A 47 -19.44 4.07 8.50
C THR A 47 -18.19 3.19 8.38
N ALA A 48 -17.05 3.82 8.08
CA ALA A 48 -15.81 3.15 7.70
C ALA A 48 -14.71 3.26 8.78
N LEU A 49 -15.10 3.28 10.06
CA LEU A 49 -14.19 3.28 11.22
C LEU A 49 -13.05 4.31 11.11
N GLY A 50 -13.32 5.51 10.58
CA GLY A 50 -12.35 6.59 10.41
C GLY A 50 -11.68 6.66 9.04
N ALA A 51 -11.83 5.63 8.20
CA ALA A 51 -11.36 5.67 6.80
C ALA A 51 -12.09 6.74 5.97
N GLU A 52 -13.24 7.25 6.44
CA GLU A 52 -13.97 8.35 5.78
C GLU A 52 -13.06 9.57 5.58
N ARG A 53 -12.16 9.83 6.54
CA ARG A 53 -11.22 10.97 6.47
C ARG A 53 -10.24 10.84 5.31
N VAL A 54 -9.83 9.62 4.99
CA VAL A 54 -8.87 9.34 3.91
C VAL A 54 -9.54 9.47 2.55
N VAL A 55 -10.80 9.06 2.43
CA VAL A 55 -11.53 9.09 1.15
C VAL A 55 -12.31 10.38 0.89
N ARG A 56 -12.53 11.21 1.91
CA ARG A 56 -13.21 12.52 1.80
C ARG A 56 -12.67 13.40 0.67
N PRO A 57 -11.34 13.53 0.43
CA PRO A 57 -10.82 14.23 -0.73
C PRO A 57 -11.01 13.45 -2.03
N PHE A 58 -11.92 12.50 -2.17
CA PHE A 58 -12.24 11.87 -3.46
C PHE A 58 -13.75 11.80 -3.73
N VAL A 59 -14.58 12.06 -2.72
CA VAL A 59 -16.04 12.07 -2.83
C VAL A 59 -16.51 13.02 -3.91
N GLY A 60 -17.22 12.52 -4.92
CA GLY A 60 -17.71 13.30 -6.07
C GLY A 60 -16.63 13.73 -7.07
N HIS A 61 -15.39 13.25 -6.93
CA HIS A 61 -14.26 13.66 -7.78
C HIS A 61 -13.53 12.43 -8.36
N PRO A 62 -14.16 11.65 -9.27
CA PRO A 62 -13.59 10.41 -9.79
C PRO A 62 -12.26 10.60 -10.51
N VAL A 63 -12.08 11.72 -11.23
CA VAL A 63 -10.81 12.04 -11.91
C VAL A 63 -9.66 12.18 -10.89
N ARG A 64 -9.90 12.85 -9.75
CA ARG A 64 -8.90 13.00 -8.70
C ARG A 64 -8.51 11.65 -8.10
N ARG A 65 -9.48 10.73 -7.92
CA ARG A 65 -9.20 9.36 -7.45
C ARG A 65 -8.39 8.56 -8.46
N ARG A 66 -8.66 8.70 -9.77
CA ARG A 66 -7.89 8.04 -10.84
C ARG A 66 -6.46 8.55 -10.92
N VAL A 67 -6.23 9.86 -10.80
CA VAL A 67 -4.87 10.43 -10.76
C VAL A 67 -4.11 9.91 -9.55
N TYR A 68 -4.74 9.92 -8.37
CA TYR A 68 -4.15 9.34 -7.16
C TYR A 68 -3.88 7.83 -7.32
N ALA A 69 -4.78 7.09 -7.97
CA ALA A 69 -4.60 5.67 -8.26
C ALA A 69 -3.36 5.39 -9.13
N VAL A 70 -3.14 6.16 -10.20
CA VAL A 70 -1.94 6.02 -11.03
C VAL A 70 -0.68 6.28 -10.20
N ALA A 71 -0.68 7.33 -9.37
CA ALA A 71 0.44 7.62 -8.47
C ALA A 71 0.68 6.48 -7.47
N GLN A 72 -0.38 5.88 -6.93
CA GLN A 72 -0.32 4.79 -5.97
C GLN A 72 0.21 3.50 -6.60
N ILE A 73 -0.22 3.15 -7.82
CA ILE A 73 0.33 2.03 -8.60
C ILE A 73 1.82 2.25 -8.85
N ALA A 74 2.20 3.44 -9.33
CA ALA A 74 3.60 3.75 -9.61
C ALA A 74 4.46 3.65 -8.34
N ALA A 75 3.97 4.15 -7.21
CA ALA A 75 4.66 4.05 -5.93
C ALA A 75 4.78 2.60 -5.42
N GLY A 76 3.74 1.79 -5.57
CA GLY A 76 3.77 0.36 -5.24
C GLY A 76 4.77 -0.42 -6.08
N LEU A 77 4.78 -0.21 -7.40
CA LEU A 77 5.76 -0.81 -8.33
C LEU A 77 7.19 -0.34 -8.02
N TRP A 78 7.36 0.93 -7.71
CA TRP A 78 8.66 1.46 -7.28
C TRP A 78 9.13 0.79 -5.99
N LEU A 79 8.27 0.68 -4.98
CA LEU A 79 8.61 0.01 -3.72
C LEU A 79 8.98 -1.46 -3.95
N ALA A 80 8.19 -2.20 -4.76
CA ALA A 80 8.48 -3.58 -5.15
C ALA A 80 9.85 -3.71 -5.84
N SER A 81 10.16 -2.81 -6.78
CA SER A 81 11.44 -2.84 -7.53
C SER A 81 12.68 -2.64 -6.65
N ARG A 82 12.53 -2.06 -5.45
CA ARG A 82 13.62 -1.84 -4.50
C ARG A 82 13.88 -3.07 -3.62
N GLN A 83 12.96 -4.03 -3.58
CA GLN A 83 13.11 -5.24 -2.80
C GLN A 83 13.94 -6.26 -3.58
N ARG A 84 14.83 -6.95 -2.88
CA ARG A 84 15.65 -8.02 -3.46
C ARG A 84 15.40 -9.31 -2.68
N PRO A 85 15.10 -10.43 -3.35
CA PRO A 85 15.09 -11.72 -2.68
C PRO A 85 16.50 -11.99 -2.15
N LYS A 86 16.59 -12.47 -0.91
CA LYS A 86 17.86 -12.96 -0.40
C LYS A 86 18.16 -14.27 -1.14
N PRO A 87 19.32 -14.42 -1.81
CA PRO A 87 19.65 -15.67 -2.49
C PRO A 87 19.56 -16.82 -1.49
N ILE A 88 18.87 -17.89 -1.87
CA ILE A 88 18.97 -19.16 -1.15
C ILE A 88 20.42 -19.61 -1.35
N ARG A 89 21.14 -19.82 -0.25
CA ARG A 89 22.52 -20.29 -0.28
C ARG A 89 22.47 -21.81 -0.20
N ASP A 90 22.83 -22.47 -1.28
CA ASP A 90 23.02 -23.91 -1.39
C ASP A 90 24.21 -24.38 -0.53
#